data_AF-A0A444YCT2-F1
#
_entry.id   AF-A0A444YCT2-F1
#
_cell.length_a   1.000
_cell.length_b   1.000
_cell.length_c   1.000
_cell.angle_alpha   90.00
_cell.angle_beta   90.00
_cell.angle_gamma   90.00
#
_symmetry.space_group_name_H-M   'P 1'
#
loop_
_entity.id
_entity.type
_entity.pdbx_description
1 polymer ?
#
loop_
_entity_poly.entity_id
_entity_poly.type
_entity_poly.pdbx_seq_one_letter_code
_entity_poly.pdbx_strand_id
1 'polypeptide(L)' 'MTKDIEEGCRTPRHTASRIPAPTACPPAPKKKPAAAVHTKRQRIPPKCGYFKPPDLELIFRMLPSSTSTEPLP' A
#
# COMPACT_ATOMS: atom_id res chain seq x y z
N MET A 1 24.12 -19.55 25.40
CA MET A 1 22.78 -19.19 25.91
C MET A 1 21.87 -18.81 24.74
N THR A 2 21.26 -19.80 24.10
CA THR A 2 20.14 -19.57 23.19
C THR A 2 18.91 -19.40 24.05
N LYS A 3 18.58 -18.15 24.42
CA LYS A 3 17.27 -17.88 25.02
C LYS A 3 16.24 -18.18 23.95
N ASP A 4 15.27 -19.03 24.26
CA ASP A 4 14.17 -19.42 23.39
C ASP A 4 13.53 -18.16 22.77
N ILE A 5 13.84 -17.91 21.50
CA ILE A 5 13.38 -16.74 20.73
C ILE A 5 11.85 -16.65 20.78
N GLU A 6 11.19 -17.80 20.91
CA GLU A 6 9.74 -17.91 21.05
C GLU A 6 9.19 -17.22 22.31
N GLU A 7 9.90 -17.31 23.44
CA GLU A 7 9.48 -16.69 24.71
C GLU A 7 9.59 -15.16 24.66
N GLY A 8 10.61 -14.64 23.97
CA GLY A 8 10.84 -13.19 23.84
C GLY A 8 9.93 -12.47 22.84
N CYS A 9 9.27 -13.20 21.94
CA CYS A 9 8.42 -12.64 20.89
C CYS A 9 6.92 -12.74 21.19
N ARG A 10 6.53 -13.28 22.35
CA ARG A 10 5.13 -13.43 22.76
C ARG A 10 4.59 -12.17 23.43
N THR A 11 3.32 -11.88 23.19
CA THR A 11 2.59 -10.82 23.90
C THR A 11 2.62 -11.08 25.41
N PRO A 12 3.05 -10.11 26.24
CA PRO A 12 3.06 -10.26 27.70
C PRO A 12 1.68 -10.62 28.25
N ARG A 13 1.60 -11.71 29.02
CA ARG A 13 0.34 -12.23 29.60
C ARG A 13 0.01 -11.63 30.98
N HIS A 14 0.96 -10.92 31.59
CA HIS A 14 0.79 -10.34 32.92
C HIS A 14 -0.31 -9.27 32.91
N THR A 15 -1.14 -9.25 33.96
CA THR A 15 -2.33 -8.38 34.06
C THR A 15 -1.97 -6.89 33.99
N ALA A 16 -0.83 -6.49 34.56
CA ALA A 16 -0.35 -5.10 34.49
C ALA A 16 0.06 -4.65 33.08
N SER A 17 0.36 -5.59 32.18
CA SER A 17 0.72 -5.31 30.78
C SER A 17 -0.46 -5.47 29.83
N ARG A 18 -1.62 -5.95 30.31
CA ARG A 18 -2.80 -6.19 29.50
C ARG A 18 -3.57 -4.88 29.32
N ILE A 19 -3.77 -4.48 28.06
CA ILE A 19 -4.61 -3.33 27.74
C ILE A 19 -6.05 -3.65 28.19
N PRO A 20 -6.69 -2.79 29.01
CA PRO A 20 -8.07 -2.98 29.41
C PRO A 20 -8.98 -3.08 28.18
N ALA A 21 -9.92 -4.03 28.20
CA ALA A 21 -10.91 -4.09 27.14
C ALA A 21 -11.76 -2.80 27.17
N PRO A 22 -11.97 -2.13 26.03
CA PRO A 22 -12.84 -0.96 26.00
C PRO A 22 -14.25 -1.39 26.42
N THR A 23 -14.83 -0.67 27.39
CA THR A 23 -16.17 -0.95 27.93
C THR A 23 -17.28 -0.74 26.90
N ALA A 24 -17.02 0.12 25.90
CA ALA A 24 -17.83 0.31 24.72
C ALA A 24 -16.94 0.70 23.54
N CYS A 25 -17.29 0.26 22.33
CA CYS A 25 -16.63 0.74 21.12
C CYS A 25 -16.89 2.25 20.96
N PRO A 26 -15.89 3.04 20.50
CA PRO A 26 -16.16 4.41 20.13
C PRO A 26 -17.26 4.46 19.05
N PRO A 27 -18.08 5.52 19.02
CA PRO A 27 -19.12 5.65 18.02
C PRO A 27 -18.55 5.60 16.60
N ALA A 28 -19.32 5.04 15.67
CA ALA A 28 -18.88 4.87 14.28
C ALA A 28 -18.48 6.22 13.66
N PRO A 29 -17.39 6.26 12.86
CA PRO A 29 -17.02 7.47 12.13
C PRO A 29 -18.16 7.95 11.24
N LYS A 30 -18.46 9.26 11.29
CA LYS A 30 -19.48 9.85 10.43
C LYS A 30 -19.00 9.89 8.98
N LYS A 31 -19.81 9.36 8.05
CA LYS A 31 -19.55 9.50 6.62
C LYS A 31 -19.61 10.98 6.25
N LYS A 32 -18.60 11.46 5.51
CA LYS A 32 -18.63 12.81 4.93
C LYS A 32 -19.62 12.82 3.76
N PRO A 33 -20.43 13.87 3.58
CA PRO A 33 -21.31 13.99 2.42
C PRO A 33 -20.49 13.99 1.14
N ALA A 34 -20.99 13.37 0.06
CA ALA A 34 -20.30 13.26 -1.22
C ALA A 34 -19.78 14.63 -1.70
N ALA A 35 -20.60 15.68 -1.56
CA ALA A 35 -20.22 17.06 -1.87
C ALA A 35 -18.92 17.54 -1.20
N ALA A 36 -18.58 17.08 0.00
CA ALA A 36 -17.35 17.46 0.71
C ALA A 36 -16.10 16.71 0.21
N VAL A 37 -16.26 15.57 -0.45
CA VAL A 37 -15.17 14.82 -1.10
C VAL A 37 -14.73 15.52 -2.39
N HIS A 38 -15.68 16.15 -3.09
CA HIS A 38 -15.43 16.75 -4.41
C HIS A 38 -14.94 18.21 -4.35
N THR A 39 -15.17 18.93 -3.23
CA THR A 39 -15.09 20.41 -3.22
C THR A 39 -13.90 21.03 -2.50
N LYS A 40 -13.14 20.33 -1.66
CA LYS A 40 -12.08 21.00 -0.85
C LYS A 40 -10.65 20.51 -1.04
N ARG A 41 -10.47 19.40 -1.73
CA ARG A 41 -9.16 18.96 -2.20
C ARG A 41 -9.44 18.22 -3.50
N GLN A 42 -9.71 18.98 -4.56
CA GLN A 42 -9.32 18.50 -5.88
C GLN A 42 -7.94 17.89 -5.68
N ARG A 43 -7.81 16.61 -5.98
CA ARG A 43 -6.65 15.79 -5.70
C ARG A 43 -5.57 16.30 -6.65
N ILE A 44 -5.04 17.50 -6.40
CA ILE A 44 -4.08 18.18 -7.25
C ILE A 44 -2.94 17.19 -7.35
N PRO A 45 -2.71 16.60 -8.54
CA PRO A 45 -1.58 15.73 -8.73
C PRO A 45 -0.34 16.54 -8.30
N PRO A 46 0.64 15.93 -7.62
CA PRO A 46 1.86 16.64 -7.28
C PRO A 46 2.42 17.28 -8.54
N LYS A 47 2.95 18.49 -8.41
CA LYS A 47 3.46 19.28 -9.53
C LYS A 47 4.47 18.51 -10.41
N CYS A 48 5.14 17.50 -9.86
CA CYS A 48 6.14 16.68 -10.54
C CYS A 48 5.69 15.24 -10.83
N GLY A 49 4.41 14.92 -10.62
CA GLY A 49 3.92 13.53 -10.64
C GLY A 49 4.57 12.67 -9.54
N TYR A 50 3.92 11.56 -9.17
CA TYR A 50 4.57 10.55 -8.31
C TYR A 50 5.32 9.50 -9.14
N PHE A 51 4.83 9.23 -10.34
CA PHE A 51 5.37 8.23 -11.24
C PHE A 51 6.15 8.90 -12.35
N LYS A 52 7.42 8.54 -12.47
CA LYS A 52 8.27 8.88 -13.61
C LYS A 52 8.44 7.58 -14.40
N PRO A 53 7.60 7.32 -15.41
CA PRO A 53 7.74 6.09 -16.19
C PRO A 53 9.16 6.03 -16.78
N PRO A 54 9.82 4.87 -16.75
CA PRO A 54 11.01 4.66 -17.56
C PRO A 54 10.66 4.80 -19.05
N ASP A 55 11.66 5.10 -19.87
CA ASP A 55 11.49 5.12 -21.32
C ASP A 55 11.08 3.72 -21.81
N LEU A 56 9.85 3.61 -22.29
CA LEU A 56 9.29 2.34 -22.77
C LEU A 56 10.02 1.84 -24.01
N GLU A 57 10.50 2.75 -24.86
CA GLU A 57 11.25 2.38 -26.06
C GLU A 57 12.58 1.73 -25.69
N LEU A 58 13.22 2.18 -24.60
CA LEU A 58 14.43 1.55 -24.08
C LEU A 58 14.15 0.12 -23.58
N ILE A 59 13.01 -0.09 -22.92
CA ILE A 59 12.60 -1.40 -22.41
C ILE A 59 12.33 -2.36 -23.58
N PHE A 60 11.57 -1.94 -24.58
CA PHE A 60 11.22 -2.81 -25.71
C PHE A 60 12.40 -3.08 -26.64
N ARG A 61 13.40 -2.19 -26.74
CA ARG A 61 14.64 -2.42 -27.49
C ARG A 61 15.60 -3.40 -26.80
N MET A 62 15.52 -3.52 -25.47
CA MET A 62 16.31 -4.49 -24.70
C MET A 62 15.66 -5.87 -24.63
N LEU A 63 14.35 -5.97 -24.89
CA LEU A 63 13.71 -7.26 -25.03
C LEU A 63 14.12 -7.88 -26.37
N PRO A 64 14.57 -9.15 -26.38
CA PRO A 64 14.81 -9.85 -27.64
C PRO A 64 13.49 -9.88 -28.40
N SER A 65 13.44 -9.21 -29.55
CA SER A 65 12.34 -9.35 -30.47
C SER A 65 12.36 -10.79 -30.97
N SER A 66 11.43 -11.61 -30.50
CA SER A 66 11.09 -12.85 -31.20
C SER A 66 10.44 -12.45 -32.51
N THR A 67 11.25 -12.06 -33.50
CA THR A 67 10.80 -11.75 -34.85
C THR A 67 10.38 -13.05 -35.51
N SER A 68 9.15 -13.47 -35.23
CA SER A 68 8.40 -14.34 -36.14
C SER A 68 8.03 -13.51 -37.36
N THR A 69 9.02 -13.27 -38.23
CA THR A 69 8.77 -12.82 -39.59
C THR A 69 8.14 -13.99 -40.32
N GLU A 70 6.80 -14.10 -40.24
CA GLU A 70 6.03 -14.88 -41.20
C GLU A 70 5.94 -14.04 -42.48
N PRO A 71 6.53 -14.46 -43.61
CA PRO A 71 6.35 -13.78 -44.88
C PRO A 71 4.90 -13.98 -45.32
N LEU A 72 4.20 -12.87 -45.59
CA LEU A 72 2.84 -12.91 -46.11
C LEU A 72 2.82 -13.55 -47.52
N PRO A 73 1.82 -14.39 -47.84
CA PRO A 73 1.59 -14.90 -49.19
C PRO A 73 1.02 -13.82 -50.13
#